data_AF-A0A1S3WU70-F1
#
_entry.id   AF-A0A1S3WU70-F1
#
_cell.length_a   1.000
_cell.length_b   1.000
_cell.length_c   1.000
_cell.angle_alpha   90.00
_cell.angle_beta   90.00
_cell.angle_gamma   90.00
#
_symmetry.space_group_name_H-M   'P 1'
#
loop_
_entity.id
_entity.type
_entity.pdbx_description
1 polymer ?
#
loop_
_entity_poly.entity_id
_entity_poly.type
_entity_poly.pdbx_seq_one_letter_code
_entity_poly.pdbx_strand_id
1 'polypeptide(L)'
;MLRAPWGRVPAAVAVRTMSRVVELEGALQMEPAAFRAAYFAEKPARDEKHLVFFCQIGKRGSQATQLAQDLGYTGAHNYSGAYREWLQNEG
;
A
#
# COMPACT_ATOMS: atom_id res chain seq x y z
N MET A 1 11.19 10.19 -2.64
CA MET A 1 11.47 8.79 -2.24
C MET A 1 10.99 8.63 -0.81
N LEU A 2 10.12 7.67 -0.52
CA LEU A 2 9.55 7.47 0.83
C LEU A 2 10.57 6.75 1.71
N ARG A 3 10.86 7.27 2.90
CA ARG A 3 11.62 6.59 3.96
C ARG A 3 10.63 6.13 5.03
N ALA A 4 10.69 4.84 5.36
CA ALA A 4 9.90 4.23 6.43
C ALA A 4 10.88 3.76 7.54
N PRO A 5 10.43 3.41 8.75
CA PRO A 5 11.32 2.91 9.82
C PRO A 5 12.16 1.68 9.43
N TRP A 6 11.84 1.02 8.32
CA TRP A 6 12.58 -0.08 7.71
C TRP A 6 13.71 0.38 6.74
N GLY A 7 14.04 1.67 6.72
CA GLY A 7 15.04 2.26 5.84
C GLY A 7 14.47 2.93 4.59
N ARG A 8 15.34 3.17 3.60
CA ARG A 8 14.98 3.67 2.27
C ARG A 8 14.05 2.62 1.66
N VAL A 9 12.76 2.91 1.45
CA VAL A 9 11.85 1.90 0.93
C VAL A 9 12.18 1.69 -0.55
N PRO A 10 12.84 0.59 -0.94
CA PRO A 10 13.17 0.37 -2.33
C PRO A 10 11.84 -0.01 -2.99
N ALA A 11 11.28 0.90 -3.77
CA ALA A 11 10.03 0.67 -4.49
C ALA A 11 8.89 0.13 -3.59
N ALA A 12 8.58 0.81 -2.47
CA ALA A 12 7.24 0.63 -1.90
C ALA A 12 6.26 0.97 -3.01
N VAL A 13 5.45 0.01 -3.44
CA VAL A 13 4.20 0.32 -4.10
C VAL A 13 3.35 0.99 -3.04
N ALA A 14 3.55 2.29 -2.90
CA ALA A 14 2.82 3.17 -2.04
C ALA A 14 1.44 3.32 -2.66
N VAL A 15 0.58 2.33 -2.42
CA VAL A 15 -0.83 2.42 -2.78
C VAL A 15 -1.42 3.49 -1.88
N ARG A 16 -1.46 4.72 -2.39
CA ARG A 16 -2.10 5.83 -1.71
C ARG A 16 -3.58 5.46 -1.58
N THR A 17 -4.00 5.02 -0.41
CA THR A 17 -5.42 4.74 -0.11
C THR A 17 -6.23 6.04 0.03
N MET A 18 -6.13 6.92 -0.96
CA MET A 18 -7.14 7.94 -1.18
C MET A 18 -8.40 7.31 -1.79
N SER A 19 -8.24 6.22 -2.54
CA SER A 19 -9.31 5.41 -3.11
C SER A 19 -9.90 4.44 -2.09
N ARG A 20 -11.20 4.17 -2.22
CA ARG A 20 -12.01 3.40 -1.27
C ARG A 20 -11.38 2.01 -1.06
N VAL A 21 -11.41 1.49 0.16
CA VAL A 21 -10.93 0.10 0.45
C VAL A 21 -11.60 -0.92 -0.48
N VAL A 22 -12.84 -0.65 -0.92
CA VAL A 22 -13.58 -1.47 -1.89
C VAL A 22 -12.90 -1.55 -3.26
N GLU A 23 -12.19 -0.51 -3.69
CA GLU A 23 -11.45 -0.52 -4.96
C GLU A 23 -10.14 -1.30 -4.85
N LEU A 24 -9.61 -1.48 -3.63
CA LEU A 24 -8.36 -2.21 -3.39
C LEU A 24 -8.52 -3.71 -3.64
N GLU A 25 -9.64 -4.31 -3.23
CA GLU A 25 -9.89 -5.74 -3.44
C GLU A 25 -9.87 -6.08 -4.93
N GLY A 26 -10.64 -5.32 -5.71
CA GLY A 26 -10.68 -5.45 -7.16
C GLY A 26 -9.28 -5.26 -7.77
N ALA A 27 -8.55 -4.22 -7.35
CA ALA A 27 -7.19 -3.95 -7.84
C ALA A 27 -6.23 -5.11 -7.60
N LEU A 28 -6.21 -5.68 -6.39
CA LEU A 28 -5.31 -6.80 -6.05
C LEU A 28 -5.70 -8.11 -6.76
N GLN A 29 -6.94 -8.23 -7.22
CA GLN A 29 -7.42 -9.39 -7.99
C GLN A 29 -7.31 -9.21 -9.52
N MET A 30 -7.08 -8.01 -10.04
CA MET A 30 -6.91 -7.76 -11.48
C MET A 30 -5.72 -8.53 -12.09
N GLU A 31 -5.82 -8.88 -13.37
CA GLU A 31 -4.65 -9.34 -14.13
C GLU A 31 -3.57 -8.24 -14.18
N PRO A 32 -2.25 -8.59 -14.18
CA PRO A 32 -1.17 -7.60 -14.14
C PRO A 32 -1.23 -6.53 -15.24
N ALA A 33 -1.61 -6.90 -16.46
CA ALA A 33 -1.77 -5.96 -17.57
C ALA A 33 -2.91 -4.96 -17.33
N ALA A 34 -4.04 -5.41 -16.77
CA ALA A 34 -5.16 -4.55 -16.44
C ALA A 34 -4.83 -3.60 -15.27
N PHE A 35 -4.12 -4.11 -14.26
CA PHE A 35 -3.62 -3.29 -13.16
C PHE A 35 -2.68 -2.19 -13.69
N ARG A 36 -1.75 -2.54 -14.57
CA ARG A 36 -0.83 -1.57 -15.19
C ARG A 36 -1.54 -0.53 -16.03
N ALA A 37 -2.58 -0.91 -16.78
CA ALA A 37 -3.37 0.03 -17.55
C ALA A 37 -4.19 0.99 -16.66
N ALA A 38 -4.73 0.51 -15.54
CA ALA A 38 -5.57 1.29 -14.65
C ALA A 38 -4.77 2.21 -13.70
N TYR A 39 -3.66 1.70 -13.17
CA TYR A 39 -2.88 2.38 -12.11
C TYR A 39 -1.54 2.91 -12.60
N PHE A 40 -1.16 2.66 -13.86
CA PHE A 40 0.14 3.05 -14.44
C PHE A 40 1.33 2.56 -13.61
N ALA A 41 1.16 1.44 -12.92
CA ALA A 41 2.13 0.82 -12.02
C ALA A 41 2.14 -0.70 -12.21
N GLU A 42 3.26 -1.34 -11.86
CA GLU A 42 3.31 -2.81 -11.86
C GLU A 42 2.46 -3.38 -10.71
N LYS A 43 1.76 -4.49 -10.98
CA LYS A 43 1.00 -5.19 -9.95
C LYS A 43 1.97 -5.78 -8.93
N PRO A 44 1.77 -5.56 -7.62
CA PRO A 44 2.62 -6.18 -6.60
C PRO A 44 2.53 -7.72 -6.67
N ALA A 45 3.67 -8.37 -6.51
CA ALA A 45 3.71 -9.82 -6.32
C ALA A 45 3.13 -10.18 -4.94
N ARG A 46 2.58 -11.39 -4.79
CA ARG A 46 2.00 -11.85 -3.51
C ARG A 46 3.06 -12.04 -2.41
N ASP A 47 4.28 -12.39 -2.80
CA ASP A 47 5.44 -12.57 -1.94
C ASP A 47 6.27 -11.29 -1.75
N GLU A 48 5.80 -10.15 -2.28
CA GLU A 48 6.43 -8.85 -2.06
C GLU A 48 6.55 -8.58 -0.56
N LYS A 49 7.77 -8.32 -0.09
CA LYS A 49 8.09 -8.25 1.34
C LYS A 49 7.67 -6.93 1.97
N HIS A 50 7.55 -5.89 1.15
CA HIS A 50 7.38 -4.51 1.58
C HIS A 50 6.20 -3.83 0.86
N LEU A 51 5.00 -4.38 1.03
CA LEU A 51 3.75 -3.77 0.55
C LEU A 51 3.14 -2.89 1.64
N VAL A 52 3.44 -1.59 1.61
CA VAL A 52 3.04 -0.67 2.69
C VAL A 52 1.78 0.10 2.30
N PHE A 53 0.72 -0.07 3.10
CA PHE A 53 -0.51 0.69 3.01
C PHE A 53 -0.52 1.82 4.04
N PHE A 54 -0.97 2.99 3.62
CA PHE A 54 -1.14 4.14 4.49
C PHE A 54 -2.33 4.98 4.04
N CYS A 55 -2.97 5.67 4.96
CA CYS A 55 -3.98 6.69 4.66
C CYS A 55 -3.66 7.99 5.41
N GLN A 56 -4.56 8.97 5.38
CA GLN A 56 -4.33 10.27 6.03
C GLN A 56 -4.44 10.22 7.57
N ILE A 57 -5.17 9.25 8.13
CA ILE A 57 -5.43 9.11 9.58
C ILE A 57 -5.23 7.68 10.12
N GLY A 58 -4.60 6.78 9.35
CA GLY A 58 -4.32 5.38 9.75
C GLY A 58 -5.46 4.35 9.59
N LYS A 59 -6.75 4.73 9.76
CA LYS A 59 -7.87 3.76 9.74
C LYS A 59 -7.98 2.92 8.46
N ARG A 60 -8.03 3.59 7.29
CA ARG A 60 -8.11 2.92 5.98
C ARG A 60 -6.85 2.12 5.64
N GLY A 61 -5.68 2.56 6.12
CA GLY A 61 -4.43 1.82 5.97
C GLY A 61 -4.51 0.44 6.63
N SER A 62 -5.03 0.40 7.87
CA SER A 62 -5.24 -0.86 8.60
C SER A 62 -6.18 -1.82 7.86
N GLN A 63 -7.33 -1.32 7.38
CA GLN A 63 -8.30 -2.13 6.63
C GLN A 63 -7.71 -2.66 5.31
N ALA A 64 -6.96 -1.81 4.60
CA ALA A 64 -6.28 -2.20 3.36
C ALA A 64 -5.22 -3.28 3.60
N THR A 65 -4.45 -3.17 4.68
CA THR A 65 -3.48 -4.19 5.08
C THR A 65 -4.15 -5.52 5.38
N GLN A 66 -5.23 -5.52 6.17
CA GLN A 66 -5.95 -6.76 6.49
C GLN A 66 -6.48 -7.44 5.22
N LEU A 67 -7.14 -6.68 4.35
CA LEU A 67 -7.65 -7.19 3.08
C LEU A 67 -6.53 -7.79 2.20
N ALA A 68 -5.39 -7.11 2.11
CA ALA A 68 -4.26 -7.61 1.34
C ALA A 68 -3.72 -8.93 1.92
N GLN A 69 -3.63 -9.04 3.26
CA GLN A 69 -3.22 -10.28 3.93
C GLN A 69 -4.21 -11.42 3.66
N ASP A 70 -5.52 -11.14 3.70
CA ASP A 70 -6.57 -12.12 3.39
C ASP A 70 -6.49 -12.62 1.94
N LEU A 71 -6.03 -11.78 1.01
CA LEU A 71 -5.76 -12.11 -0.39
C LEU A 71 -4.39 -12.80 -0.62
N GLY A 72 -3.62 -13.05 0.44
CA GLY A 72 -2.35 -13.77 0.40
C GLY A 72 -1.12 -12.88 0.17
N TYR A 73 -1.23 -11.56 0.34
CA TYR A 73 -0.07 -10.65 0.32
C TYR A 73 0.62 -10.66 1.69
N THR A 74 1.63 -11.50 1.85
CA THR A 74 2.24 -11.78 3.16
C THR A 74 3.13 -10.65 3.68
N GLY A 75 3.67 -9.80 2.80
CA GLY A 75 4.44 -8.62 3.18
C GLY A 75 3.61 -7.33 3.25
N ALA A 76 2.29 -7.45 3.45
CA ALA A 76 1.41 -6.29 3.64
C ALA A 76 1.55 -5.70 5.05
N HIS A 77 1.90 -4.42 5.13
CA HIS A 77 2.10 -3.67 6.38
C HIS A 77 1.27 -2.39 6.38
N ASN A 78 0.77 -1.99 7.56
CA ASN A 78 0.12 -0.70 7.76
C ASN A 78 1.13 0.29 8.32
N TYR A 79 1.27 1.46 7.68
CA TYR A 79 1.95 2.59 8.31
C TYR A 79 0.93 3.41 9.13
N SER A 80 0.82 3.05 10.41
CA SER A 80 -0.17 3.57 11.36
C SER A 80 -0.04 5.07 11.65
N GLY A 81 1.15 5.64 11.46
CA GLY A 81 1.41 7.09 11.62
C GLY A 81 0.72 7.98 10.59
N ALA A 82 0.21 7.37 9.52
CA ALA A 82 -0.44 8.07 8.42
C ALA A 82 0.50 9.05 7.70
N TYR A 83 0.05 9.61 6.58
CA TYR A 83 0.80 10.66 5.88
C TYR A 83 1.13 11.88 6.76
N ARG A 84 0.35 12.11 7.83
CA ARG A 84 0.53 13.23 8.77
C ARG A 84 1.74 13.09 9.69
N GLU A 85 2.04 11.90 10.20
CA GLU A 85 3.26 11.68 10.99
C GLU A 85 4.50 11.78 10.09
N TRP A 86 4.41 11.28 8.85
CA TRP A 86 5.47 11.47 7.85
C TRP A 86 5.72 12.96 7.55
N LEU A 87 4.68 13.75 7.29
CA LEU A 87 4.81 15.21 7.06
C LEU A 87 5.45 15.95 8.24
N GLN A 88 5.25 15.48 9.47
CA GLN A 88 5.81 16.10 10.67
C GLN A 88 7.26 15.68 10.92
N ASN A 89 7.65 14.47 10.52
CA ASN A 89 8.98 13.91 10.78
C ASN A 89 9.97 14.08 9.60
N GLU A 90 9.48 14.27 8.37
CA GLU A 90 10.33 14.43 7.17
C GLU A 90 10.00 15.69 6.33
N GLY A 91 9.23 16.62 6.89
CA GLY A 91 8.98 17.94 6.29
C GLY A 91 10.20 18.83 6.27
#